data_AF-F0YAB9-F1
#
_entry.id   AF-F0YAB9-F1
#
_cell.length_a   1.000
_cell.length_b   1.000
_cell.length_c   1.000
_cell.angle_alpha   90.00
_cell.angle_beta   90.00
_cell.angle_gamma   90.00
#
_symmetry.space_group_name_H-M   'P 1'
#
loop_
_entity.id
_entity.type
_entity.pdbx_description
1 polymer ?
#
loop_
_entity_poly.entity_id
_entity_poly.type
_entity_poly.pdbx_seq_one_letter_code
_entity_poly.pdbx_strand_id
1 'polypeptide(L)'
;YGLWGVLPVGPYKSKRTAPAEAVVPGRIWTFDQKFGILNVQVPSRMVVVKLSEKSGGGLFVYNPIAATRELVSMVRDLEKQHGPVRHVVLGTVAIEHKTYCGVFASKFPKATVWVQPGQYAVPVNLPNPLLGFPLGRTKTLPASAEETPWVADLDMKTLGPFISRDGAFGETAFLHRASKTLLVTDTVVRVSEEIPPIFLLDDEAKRPLLYHARDTILQPVDKNNVDELRRGWRRVQLFGLYFMPAAIAVHSVNQAVEERRPDVNPDFAGIYPWDWVGDDGRAFAALRGSRKDGLLVAPILQTLILNRNPVETLDWADAVATWDFKRVIPAHLKNDVAADGAAFRRAFGFLEE
;
A
#
# COMPACT_ATOMS: atom_id res chain seq x y z
N TYR A 1 -5.64 -8.66 -17.62
CA TYR A 1 -6.43 -7.82 -16.70
C TYR A 1 -6.63 -6.47 -17.39
N GLY A 2 -7.86 -6.12 -17.76
CA GLY A 2 -8.16 -5.02 -18.70
C GLY A 2 -8.59 -3.70 -18.07
N LEU A 3 -8.23 -3.44 -16.81
CA LEU A 3 -8.64 -2.23 -16.07
C LEU A 3 -7.58 -1.12 -16.05
N TRP A 4 -6.54 -1.21 -16.88
CA TRP A 4 -5.43 -0.24 -16.91
C TRP A 4 -5.84 1.17 -17.37
N GLY A 5 -7.02 1.32 -17.97
CA GLY A 5 -7.59 2.62 -18.38
C GLY A 5 -8.42 3.32 -17.30
N VAL A 6 -8.70 2.68 -16.14
CA VAL A 6 -9.55 3.27 -15.09
C VAL A 6 -8.75 4.23 -14.19
N LEU A 7 -7.45 4.00 -14.06
CA LEU A 7 -6.49 4.89 -13.42
C LEU A 7 -5.19 4.76 -14.23
N PRO A 8 -4.45 5.85 -14.55
CA PRO A 8 -3.17 5.79 -15.24
C PRO A 8 -2.06 5.28 -14.31
N VAL A 9 -2.31 4.14 -13.67
CA VAL A 9 -1.50 3.55 -12.61
C VAL A 9 -0.82 2.31 -13.15
N GLY A 10 0.50 2.38 -13.14
CA GLY A 10 1.39 1.30 -13.47
C GLY A 10 1.32 0.12 -12.48
N PRO A 11 1.77 -1.07 -12.92
CA PRO A 11 2.32 -1.33 -14.25
C PRO A 11 1.24 -1.34 -15.36
N TYR A 12 1.56 -0.67 -16.47
CA TYR A 12 0.59 -0.27 -17.51
C TYR A 12 0.17 -1.41 -18.45
N LYS A 13 0.90 -2.53 -18.46
CA LYS A 13 0.73 -3.64 -19.42
C LYS A 13 0.49 -4.99 -18.73
N SER A 14 1.23 -5.28 -17.66
CA SER A 14 1.11 -6.55 -16.92
C SER A 14 1.33 -6.33 -15.42
N LYS A 15 0.58 -7.03 -14.57
CA LYS A 15 0.84 -7.08 -13.11
C LYS A 15 1.45 -8.42 -12.76
N ARG A 16 2.51 -8.35 -11.94
CA ARG A 16 3.21 -9.49 -11.35
C ARG A 16 3.04 -9.42 -9.85
N THR A 17 2.95 -10.57 -9.20
CA THR A 17 2.91 -10.69 -7.73
C THR A 17 4.19 -11.33 -7.24
N ALA A 18 4.77 -10.78 -6.17
CA ALA A 18 5.91 -11.39 -5.52
C ALA A 18 5.51 -12.74 -4.89
N PRO A 19 6.46 -13.66 -4.68
CA PRO A 19 6.24 -14.84 -3.84
C PRO A 19 5.66 -14.46 -2.48
N ALA A 20 4.80 -15.31 -1.93
CA ALA A 20 4.22 -15.11 -0.61
C ALA A 20 5.33 -15.04 0.45
N GLU A 21 5.27 -14.03 1.31
CA GLU A 21 6.14 -13.92 2.48
C GLU A 21 5.36 -14.33 3.72
N ALA A 22 5.84 -15.33 4.46
CA ALA A 22 5.21 -15.80 5.69
C ALA A 22 5.72 -15.01 6.90
N VAL A 23 5.19 -13.80 7.09
CA VAL A 23 5.61 -12.87 8.16
C VAL A 23 5.37 -13.46 9.56
N VAL A 24 4.31 -14.25 9.72
CA VAL A 24 4.12 -15.11 10.89
C VAL A 24 3.89 -16.54 10.39
N PRO A 25 4.89 -17.44 10.51
CA PRO A 25 4.81 -18.78 9.95
C PRO A 25 3.51 -19.51 10.33
N GLY A 26 2.80 -20.01 9.32
CA GLY A 26 1.54 -20.75 9.48
C GLY A 26 0.34 -19.90 9.92
N ARG A 27 0.45 -18.57 9.97
CA ARG A 27 -0.62 -17.68 10.45
C ARG A 27 -0.84 -16.44 9.59
N ILE A 28 0.21 -15.75 9.15
CA ILE A 28 0.09 -14.49 8.39
C ILE A 28 1.04 -14.54 7.20
N TRP A 29 0.49 -14.24 6.03
CA TRP A 29 1.21 -14.12 4.77
C TRP A 29 0.95 -12.77 4.11
N THR A 30 1.94 -12.24 3.42
CA THR A 30 1.84 -11.00 2.66
C THR A 30 2.19 -11.21 1.21
N PHE A 31 1.54 -10.44 0.35
CA PHE A 31 1.68 -10.52 -1.10
C PHE A 31 1.79 -9.10 -1.65
N ASP A 32 2.87 -8.83 -2.38
CA ASP A 32 3.15 -7.51 -2.91
C ASP A 32 2.96 -7.46 -4.44
N GLN A 33 2.36 -6.36 -4.90
CA GLN A 33 2.34 -5.94 -6.29
C GLN A 33 2.82 -4.50 -6.40
N LYS A 34 3.28 -4.08 -7.58
CA LYS A 34 3.59 -2.66 -7.82
C LYS A 34 2.32 -1.86 -8.09
N PHE A 35 2.28 -0.67 -7.51
CA PHE A 35 1.28 0.37 -7.74
C PHE A 35 1.99 1.73 -7.85
N GLY A 36 1.61 2.55 -8.83
CA GLY A 36 2.04 3.95 -8.90
C GLY A 36 2.12 4.52 -10.31
N ILE A 37 2.51 5.78 -10.45
CA ILE A 37 2.52 6.54 -11.72
C ILE A 37 3.91 7.08 -12.05
N LEU A 38 4.21 7.39 -13.32
CA LEU A 38 5.47 8.03 -13.73
C LEU A 38 6.74 7.30 -13.26
N ASN A 39 6.70 5.96 -13.24
CA ASN A 39 7.74 5.10 -12.67
C ASN A 39 8.00 5.30 -11.15
N VAL A 40 7.22 6.13 -10.46
CA VAL A 40 7.13 6.18 -9.00
C VAL A 40 6.18 5.07 -8.56
N GLN A 41 6.72 3.85 -8.47
CA GLN A 41 5.95 2.67 -8.08
C GLN A 41 6.39 2.21 -6.69
N VAL A 42 5.43 1.92 -5.82
CA VAL A 42 5.64 1.34 -4.48
C VAL A 42 4.95 -0.02 -4.38
N PRO A 43 5.34 -0.89 -3.42
CA PRO A 43 4.57 -2.08 -3.11
C PRO A 43 3.16 -1.69 -2.66
N SER A 44 2.13 -2.36 -3.16
CA SER A 44 0.77 -2.43 -2.61
C SER A 44 0.57 -3.87 -2.14
N ARG A 45 0.20 -4.02 -0.86
CA ARG A 45 0.28 -5.28 -0.13
C ARG A 45 -1.10 -5.79 0.26
N MET A 46 -1.33 -7.05 -0.05
CA MET A 46 -2.43 -7.84 0.49
C MET A 46 -1.91 -8.70 1.65
N VAL A 47 -2.69 -8.81 2.72
CA VAL A 47 -2.38 -9.69 3.86
C VAL A 47 -3.40 -10.82 3.93
N VAL A 48 -2.94 -12.04 4.18
CA VAL A 48 -3.79 -13.20 4.46
C VAL A 48 -3.53 -13.68 5.89
N VAL A 49 -4.58 -13.81 6.67
CA VAL A 49 -4.55 -14.29 8.06
C VAL A 49 -5.33 -15.60 8.17
N LYS A 50 -4.73 -16.61 8.80
CA LYS A 50 -5.43 -17.84 9.17
C LYS A 50 -6.31 -17.58 10.39
N LEU A 51 -7.60 -17.89 10.27
CA LEU A 51 -8.56 -17.81 11.36
C LEU A 51 -8.53 -19.08 12.21
N SER A 52 -8.78 -18.92 13.51
CA SER A 52 -9.00 -20.00 14.45
C SER A 52 -10.39 -20.61 14.29
N GLU A 53 -10.59 -21.81 14.83
CA GLU A 53 -11.90 -22.47 14.85
C GLU A 53 -12.98 -21.63 15.56
N LYS A 54 -12.60 -20.80 16.55
CA LYS A 54 -13.52 -19.88 17.24
C LYS A 54 -14.06 -18.78 16.31
N SER A 55 -13.31 -18.46 15.26
CA SER A 55 -13.71 -17.57 14.17
C SER A 55 -14.15 -18.34 12.91
N GLY A 56 -14.45 -19.64 13.06
CA GLY A 56 -14.93 -20.52 12.00
C GLY A 56 -13.84 -21.11 11.09
N GLY A 57 -12.56 -20.90 11.38
CA GLY A 57 -11.43 -21.39 10.59
C GLY A 57 -11.33 -20.74 9.20
N GLY A 58 -10.40 -21.21 8.36
CA GLY A 58 -10.20 -20.66 7.01
C GLY A 58 -9.34 -19.39 6.99
N LEU A 59 -9.53 -18.57 5.95
CA LEU A 59 -8.67 -17.42 5.67
C LEU A 59 -9.44 -16.10 5.64
N PHE A 60 -8.82 -15.07 6.23
CA PHE A 60 -9.18 -13.66 6.16
C PHE A 60 -8.18 -12.95 5.25
N VAL A 61 -8.68 -12.21 4.26
CA VAL A 61 -7.86 -11.46 3.30
C VAL A 61 -8.08 -9.97 3.53
N TYR A 62 -7.02 -9.20 3.75
CA TYR A 62 -7.03 -7.76 3.94
C TYR A 62 -6.40 -7.04 2.75
N ASN A 63 -7.06 -5.99 2.26
CA ASN A 63 -6.66 -5.14 1.14
C ASN A 63 -6.21 -5.95 -0.08
N PRO A 64 -7.15 -6.68 -0.73
CA PRO A 64 -6.85 -7.51 -1.88
C PRO A 64 -6.26 -6.71 -3.05
N ILE A 65 -5.16 -7.22 -3.59
CA ILE A 65 -4.49 -6.70 -4.78
C ILE A 65 -5.00 -7.39 -6.05
N ALA A 66 -4.46 -7.06 -7.22
CA ALA A 66 -4.93 -7.62 -8.49
C ALA A 66 -4.84 -9.15 -8.48
N ALA A 67 -5.94 -9.82 -8.84
CA ALA A 67 -6.06 -11.28 -8.73
C ALA A 67 -5.31 -12.04 -9.84
N THR A 68 -4.02 -11.77 -10.05
CA THR A 68 -3.13 -12.43 -11.03
C THR A 68 -3.16 -13.96 -10.90
N ARG A 69 -2.69 -14.67 -11.94
CA ARG A 69 -2.73 -16.14 -11.94
C ARG A 69 -1.88 -16.71 -10.82
N GLU A 70 -0.69 -16.16 -10.61
CA GLU A 70 0.23 -16.55 -9.56
C GLU A 70 -0.33 -16.25 -8.16
N LEU A 71 -0.97 -15.07 -7.96
CA LEU A 71 -1.58 -14.74 -6.68
C LEU A 71 -2.71 -15.71 -6.34
N VAL A 72 -3.62 -15.93 -7.29
CA VAL A 72 -4.73 -16.85 -7.09
C VAL A 72 -4.21 -18.25 -6.80
N SER A 73 -3.19 -18.73 -7.52
CA SER A 73 -2.57 -20.03 -7.24
C SER A 73 -2.04 -20.12 -5.81
N MET A 74 -1.26 -19.13 -5.36
CA MET A 74 -0.71 -19.13 -4.00
C MET A 74 -1.82 -19.10 -2.94
N VAL A 75 -2.88 -18.32 -3.13
CA VAL A 75 -4.02 -18.29 -2.20
C VAL A 75 -4.78 -19.62 -2.21
N ARG A 76 -4.93 -20.30 -3.36
CA ARG A 76 -5.51 -21.66 -3.41
C ARG A 76 -4.67 -22.68 -2.66
N ASP A 77 -3.35 -22.55 -2.69
CA ASP A 77 -2.47 -23.44 -1.93
C ASP A 77 -2.59 -23.20 -0.42
N LEU A 78 -2.84 -21.96 0.01
CA LEU A 78 -3.25 -21.68 1.39
C LEU A 78 -4.62 -22.27 1.72
N GLU A 79 -5.60 -22.20 0.80
CA GLU A 79 -6.92 -22.80 1.04
C GLU A 79 -6.87 -24.32 1.26
N LYS A 80 -6.03 -25.02 0.49
CA LYS A 80 -5.80 -26.46 0.67
C LYS A 80 -5.27 -26.81 2.05
N GLN A 81 -4.45 -25.93 2.64
CA GLN A 81 -3.77 -26.19 3.92
C GLN A 81 -4.53 -25.67 5.14
N HIS A 82 -5.30 -24.60 4.98
CA HIS A 82 -5.83 -23.82 6.11
C HIS A 82 -7.34 -23.57 6.03
N GLY A 83 -8.01 -24.07 4.99
CA GLY A 83 -9.43 -23.89 4.76
C GLY A 83 -9.75 -22.69 3.86
N PRO A 84 -11.01 -22.53 3.43
CA PRO A 84 -11.39 -21.60 2.38
C PRO A 84 -11.16 -20.14 2.78
N VAL A 85 -11.02 -19.26 1.78
CA VAL A 85 -11.17 -17.82 2.00
C VAL A 85 -12.61 -17.54 2.43
N ARG A 86 -12.76 -17.12 3.69
CA ARG A 86 -14.06 -16.77 4.28
C ARG A 86 -14.39 -15.29 4.14
N HIS A 87 -13.38 -14.45 4.28
CA HIS A 87 -13.55 -13.01 4.34
C HIS A 87 -12.55 -12.30 3.44
N VAL A 88 -13.06 -11.40 2.61
CA VAL A 88 -12.26 -10.45 1.83
C VAL A 88 -12.60 -9.06 2.33
N VAL A 89 -11.63 -8.35 2.88
CA VAL A 89 -11.83 -7.08 3.57
C VAL A 89 -11.05 -5.98 2.87
N LEU A 90 -11.78 -4.96 2.42
CA LEU A 90 -11.22 -3.70 1.98
C LEU A 90 -11.27 -2.71 3.16
N GLY A 91 -10.12 -2.50 3.80
CA GLY A 91 -9.98 -1.69 5.01
C GLY A 91 -9.67 -0.23 4.74
N THR A 92 -10.03 0.29 3.57
CA THR A 92 -9.79 1.68 3.18
C THR A 92 -10.81 2.13 2.15
N VAL A 93 -11.00 3.44 2.00
CA VAL A 93 -11.75 4.04 0.88
C VAL A 93 -10.86 4.45 -0.28
N ALA A 94 -9.54 4.33 -0.11
CA ALA A 94 -8.55 4.71 -1.11
C ALA A 94 -8.69 3.85 -2.38
N ILE A 95 -8.77 4.52 -3.53
CA ILE A 95 -9.20 3.93 -4.80
C ILE A 95 -8.19 2.86 -5.26
N GLU A 96 -6.91 3.04 -4.97
CA GLU A 96 -5.81 2.14 -5.29
C GLU A 96 -6.00 0.72 -4.71
N HIS A 97 -6.48 0.64 -3.48
CA HIS A 97 -6.77 -0.63 -2.80
C HIS A 97 -8.17 -1.15 -3.15
N LYS A 98 -9.11 -0.24 -3.48
CA LYS A 98 -10.47 -0.59 -3.90
C LYS A 98 -10.53 -1.27 -5.26
N THR A 99 -9.73 -0.79 -6.22
CA THR A 99 -9.83 -1.12 -7.65
C THR A 99 -9.87 -2.63 -7.93
N TYR A 100 -9.12 -3.43 -7.17
CA TYR A 100 -8.99 -4.87 -7.41
C TYR A 100 -9.87 -5.73 -6.50
N CYS A 101 -10.49 -5.15 -5.48
CA CYS A 101 -11.21 -5.92 -4.46
C CYS A 101 -12.37 -6.73 -5.03
N GLY A 102 -13.23 -6.12 -5.85
CA GLY A 102 -14.35 -6.82 -6.49
C GLY A 102 -13.90 -7.97 -7.40
N VAL A 103 -12.86 -7.73 -8.20
CA VAL A 103 -12.29 -8.75 -9.11
C VAL A 103 -11.67 -9.90 -8.31
N PHE A 104 -10.91 -9.61 -7.25
CA PHE A 104 -10.37 -10.64 -6.37
C PHE A 104 -11.49 -11.46 -5.72
N ALA A 105 -12.50 -10.79 -5.16
CA ALA A 105 -13.65 -11.45 -4.56
C ALA A 105 -14.43 -12.34 -5.54
N SER A 106 -14.43 -12.04 -6.83
CA SER A 106 -15.05 -12.90 -7.86
C SER A 106 -14.36 -14.27 -7.99
N LYS A 107 -13.05 -14.34 -7.67
CA LYS A 107 -12.28 -15.59 -7.68
C LYS A 107 -12.58 -16.46 -6.46
N PHE A 108 -13.08 -15.89 -5.37
CA PHE A 108 -13.44 -16.60 -4.14
C PHE A 108 -14.94 -16.43 -3.85
N PRO A 109 -15.82 -17.11 -4.61
CA PRO A 109 -17.26 -16.83 -4.62
C PRO A 109 -17.97 -17.14 -3.29
N LYS A 110 -17.37 -17.97 -2.43
CA LYS A 110 -17.91 -18.31 -1.10
C LYS A 110 -17.54 -17.28 -0.01
N ALA A 111 -16.60 -16.38 -0.28
CA ALA A 111 -16.16 -15.39 0.69
C ALA A 111 -17.19 -14.28 0.86
N THR A 112 -17.42 -13.82 2.08
CA THR A 112 -18.11 -12.56 2.34
C THR A 112 -17.13 -11.41 2.10
N VAL A 113 -17.56 -10.39 1.37
CA VAL A 113 -16.79 -9.17 1.15
C VAL A 113 -17.19 -8.13 2.16
N TRP A 114 -16.22 -7.51 2.80
CA TRP A 114 -16.42 -6.43 3.77
C TRP A 114 -15.70 -5.19 3.28
N VAL A 115 -16.40 -4.06 3.29
CA VAL A 115 -15.83 -2.78 2.87
C VAL A 115 -15.91 -1.80 4.03
N GLN A 116 -14.87 -1.01 4.23
CA GLN A 116 -14.92 0.10 5.16
C GLN A 116 -16.10 1.03 4.84
N PRO A 117 -16.79 1.60 5.87
CA PRO A 117 -17.72 2.70 5.68
C PRO A 117 -17.16 3.85 4.84
N GLY A 118 -18.03 4.51 4.05
CA GLY A 118 -17.65 5.68 3.25
C GLY A 118 -17.12 5.37 1.84
N GLN A 119 -17.32 4.16 1.31
CA GLN A 119 -16.95 3.85 -0.08
C GLN A 119 -17.58 4.84 -1.06
N TYR A 120 -16.77 5.35 -1.97
CA TYR A 120 -17.18 6.31 -2.99
C TYR A 120 -16.64 5.95 -4.38
N ALA A 121 -17.16 6.59 -5.42
CA ALA A 121 -16.64 6.52 -6.78
C ALA A 121 -16.68 7.88 -7.47
N VAL A 122 -15.81 8.03 -8.47
CA VAL A 122 -15.67 9.24 -9.31
C VAL A 122 -15.72 8.83 -10.79
N PRO A 123 -16.17 9.71 -11.70
CA PRO A 123 -16.76 11.03 -11.44
C PRO A 123 -18.20 10.95 -10.92
N VAL A 124 -18.85 9.79 -11.03
CA VAL A 124 -20.20 9.53 -10.52
C VAL A 124 -20.10 8.50 -9.41
N ASN A 125 -20.73 8.78 -8.26
CA ASN A 125 -20.70 7.89 -7.11
C ASN A 125 -21.64 6.69 -7.28
N LEU A 126 -21.20 5.71 -8.07
CA LEU A 126 -21.96 4.49 -8.34
C LEU A 126 -21.96 3.54 -7.13
N PRO A 127 -23.05 2.79 -6.91
CA PRO A 127 -23.12 1.79 -5.85
C PRO A 127 -22.16 0.62 -6.12
N ASN A 128 -21.67 -0.01 -5.05
CA ASN A 128 -20.67 -1.09 -5.09
C ASN A 128 -20.93 -2.19 -6.15
N PRO A 129 -22.16 -2.69 -6.37
CA PRO A 129 -22.42 -3.70 -7.41
C PRO A 129 -22.03 -3.25 -8.83
N LEU A 130 -22.20 -1.96 -9.14
CA LEU A 130 -21.80 -1.40 -10.44
C LEU A 130 -20.28 -1.15 -10.53
N LEU A 131 -19.58 -1.23 -9.39
CA LEU A 131 -18.12 -1.13 -9.29
C LEU A 131 -17.44 -2.52 -9.25
N GLY A 132 -18.18 -3.59 -9.59
CA GLY A 132 -17.65 -4.95 -9.65
C GLY A 132 -17.63 -5.70 -8.31
N PHE A 133 -18.24 -5.14 -7.26
CA PHE A 133 -18.43 -5.87 -6.01
C PHE A 133 -19.60 -6.87 -6.13
N PRO A 134 -19.49 -8.08 -5.55
CA PRO A 134 -20.52 -9.10 -5.69
C PRO A 134 -21.79 -8.74 -4.91
N LEU A 135 -22.94 -8.76 -5.60
CA LEU A 135 -24.26 -8.53 -5.01
C LEU A 135 -24.60 -9.62 -3.96
N GLY A 136 -25.29 -9.23 -2.88
CA GLY A 136 -25.79 -10.15 -1.86
C GLY A 136 -24.75 -10.67 -0.85
N ARG A 137 -23.45 -10.45 -1.09
CA ARG A 137 -22.37 -10.86 -0.17
C ARG A 137 -21.31 -9.79 0.09
N THR A 138 -21.57 -8.55 -0.31
CA THR A 138 -20.78 -7.37 0.07
C THR A 138 -21.48 -6.65 1.21
N LYS A 139 -20.77 -6.46 2.33
CA LYS A 139 -21.27 -5.83 3.55
C LYS A 139 -20.36 -4.67 3.94
N THR A 140 -20.90 -3.67 4.61
CA THR A 140 -20.08 -2.66 5.28
C THR A 140 -19.51 -3.26 6.56
N LEU A 141 -18.25 -2.94 6.90
CA LEU A 141 -17.68 -3.28 8.21
C LEU A 141 -18.53 -2.64 9.32
N PRO A 142 -18.84 -3.37 10.41
CA PRO A 142 -19.57 -2.80 11.53
C PRO A 142 -18.71 -1.76 12.26
N ALA A 143 -19.32 -1.03 13.20
CA ALA A 143 -18.60 -0.03 13.99
C ALA A 143 -17.69 -0.68 15.04
N SER A 144 -18.07 -1.86 15.53
CA SER A 144 -17.39 -2.56 16.64
C SER A 144 -16.90 -3.94 16.21
N ALA A 145 -15.73 -4.34 16.71
CA ALA A 145 -15.10 -5.63 16.41
C ALA A 145 -15.97 -6.80 16.89
N GLU A 146 -16.75 -6.61 17.95
CA GLU A 146 -17.65 -7.57 18.57
C GLU A 146 -18.73 -8.08 17.61
N GLU A 147 -19.08 -7.29 16.60
CA GLU A 147 -20.08 -7.64 15.59
C GLU A 147 -19.48 -8.43 14.41
N THR A 148 -18.16 -8.66 14.40
CA THR A 148 -17.48 -9.35 13.31
C THR A 148 -17.38 -10.85 13.55
N PRO A 149 -17.45 -11.68 12.48
CA PRO A 149 -17.33 -13.14 12.63
C PRO A 149 -15.93 -13.61 13.03
N TRP A 150 -14.92 -12.73 12.99
CA TRP A 150 -13.52 -13.01 13.34
C TRP A 150 -13.06 -12.41 14.67
N VAL A 151 -13.98 -11.91 15.51
CA VAL A 151 -13.67 -11.17 16.75
C VAL A 151 -12.66 -11.90 17.67
N ALA A 152 -12.69 -13.24 17.68
CA ALA A 152 -11.79 -14.04 18.51
C ALA A 152 -10.31 -13.92 18.09
N ASP A 153 -10.03 -13.61 16.82
CA ASP A 153 -8.67 -13.50 16.28
C ASP A 153 -8.25 -12.06 16.01
N LEU A 154 -9.19 -11.21 15.57
CA LEU A 154 -8.92 -9.89 15.03
C LEU A 154 -9.77 -8.83 15.73
N ASP A 155 -9.10 -7.81 16.27
CA ASP A 155 -9.72 -6.55 16.71
C ASP A 155 -9.71 -5.53 15.57
N MET A 156 -10.51 -4.47 15.64
CA MET A 156 -10.52 -3.41 14.62
C MET A 156 -10.85 -2.02 15.15
N LYS A 157 -10.27 -0.99 14.53
CA LYS A 157 -10.54 0.42 14.79
C LYS A 157 -10.54 1.19 13.47
N THR A 158 -11.61 1.94 13.22
CA THR A 158 -11.81 2.67 11.96
C THR A 158 -11.59 4.16 12.17
N LEU A 159 -10.79 4.76 11.30
CA LEU A 159 -10.60 6.21 11.15
C LEU A 159 -11.42 6.71 9.96
N GLY A 160 -12.16 7.80 10.17
CA GLY A 160 -12.99 8.41 9.14
C GLY A 160 -14.29 7.62 8.87
N PRO A 161 -14.93 7.83 7.70
CA PRO A 161 -14.36 8.46 6.51
C PRO A 161 -14.27 10.00 6.61
N PHE A 162 -13.13 10.55 6.20
CA PHE A 162 -12.94 11.97 5.92
C PHE A 162 -13.23 12.25 4.46
N ILE A 163 -14.38 12.83 4.15
CA ILE A 163 -14.80 13.13 2.78
C ILE A 163 -14.56 14.61 2.49
N SER A 164 -13.90 14.89 1.37
CA SER A 164 -13.70 16.25 0.86
C SER A 164 -14.04 16.31 -0.63
N ARG A 165 -14.00 17.52 -1.22
CA ARG A 165 -14.17 17.71 -2.66
C ARG A 165 -13.14 16.93 -3.48
N ASP A 166 -11.93 16.78 -2.96
CA ASP A 166 -10.78 16.25 -3.69
C ASP A 166 -10.60 14.74 -3.51
N GLY A 167 -11.48 14.10 -2.72
CA GLY A 167 -11.43 12.67 -2.44
C GLY A 167 -11.83 12.36 -1.00
N ALA A 168 -11.78 11.08 -0.66
CA ALA A 168 -12.02 10.62 0.70
C ALA A 168 -10.83 9.82 1.24
N PHE A 169 -10.64 9.93 2.54
CA PHE A 169 -9.71 9.10 3.30
C PHE A 169 -10.46 8.35 4.38
N GLY A 170 -9.94 7.20 4.75
CA GLY A 170 -10.40 6.47 5.90
C GLY A 170 -9.72 5.12 5.89
N GLU A 171 -9.45 4.60 7.07
CA GLU A 171 -8.73 3.35 7.24
C GLU A 171 -9.31 2.54 8.40
N THR A 172 -9.45 1.23 8.22
CA THR A 172 -9.71 0.29 9.30
C THR A 172 -8.43 -0.48 9.60
N ALA A 173 -7.84 -0.19 10.76
CA ALA A 173 -6.73 -0.96 11.29
C ALA A 173 -7.24 -2.23 11.96
N PHE A 174 -6.48 -3.32 11.84
CA PHE A 174 -6.79 -4.61 12.46
C PHE A 174 -5.65 -5.08 13.35
N LEU A 175 -5.97 -5.59 14.55
CA LEU A 175 -5.00 -6.27 15.41
C LEU A 175 -5.23 -7.77 15.37
N HIS A 176 -4.29 -8.53 14.82
CA HIS A 176 -4.27 -9.97 15.03
C HIS A 176 -3.75 -10.28 16.43
N ARG A 177 -4.67 -10.67 17.32
CA ARG A 177 -4.46 -10.79 18.78
C ARG A 177 -3.34 -11.76 19.10
N ALA A 178 -3.36 -12.95 18.49
CA ALA A 178 -2.47 -14.04 18.87
C ALA A 178 -0.99 -13.78 18.49
N SER A 179 -0.72 -13.08 17.39
CA SER A 179 0.65 -12.76 16.98
C SER A 179 1.09 -11.34 17.32
N LYS A 180 0.20 -10.53 17.93
CA LYS A 180 0.47 -9.13 18.27
C LYS A 180 0.91 -8.34 17.03
N THR A 181 0.17 -8.53 15.93
CA THR A 181 0.46 -7.91 14.63
C THR A 181 -0.65 -6.92 14.29
N LEU A 182 -0.26 -5.65 14.14
CA LEU A 182 -1.11 -4.59 13.63
C LEU A 182 -1.06 -4.59 12.09
N LEU A 183 -2.22 -4.56 11.46
CA LEU A 183 -2.41 -4.37 10.02
C LEU A 183 -2.98 -2.97 9.80
N VAL A 184 -2.31 -2.20 8.97
CA VAL A 184 -2.69 -0.83 8.60
C VAL A 184 -2.59 -0.69 7.08
N THR A 185 -3.29 0.29 6.54
CA THR A 185 -3.24 0.58 5.10
C THR A 185 -2.16 1.62 4.83
N ASP A 186 -2.54 2.89 4.84
CA ASP A 186 -1.73 4.03 4.39
C ASP A 186 -1.38 4.99 5.55
N THR A 187 -2.06 4.88 6.70
CA THR A 187 -1.89 5.80 7.84
C THR A 187 -0.44 5.87 8.31
N VAL A 188 0.26 4.74 8.42
CA VAL A 188 1.68 4.70 8.76
C VAL A 188 2.45 3.84 7.77
N VAL A 189 3.67 4.26 7.48
CA VAL A 189 4.62 3.54 6.63
C VAL A 189 6.01 3.55 7.27
N ARG A 190 6.90 2.73 6.72
CA ARG A 190 8.32 2.73 7.07
C ARG A 190 9.16 2.77 5.80
N VAL A 191 9.99 3.80 5.67
CA VAL A 191 11.00 3.87 4.61
C VAL A 191 12.22 3.02 4.95
N SER A 192 12.86 2.45 3.94
CA SER A 192 13.99 1.51 4.09
C SER A 192 14.92 1.56 2.89
N GLU A 193 16.20 1.28 3.11
CA GLU A 193 17.16 1.06 2.02
C GLU A 193 16.96 -0.30 1.34
N GLU A 194 16.29 -1.22 2.02
CA GLU A 194 15.96 -2.54 1.51
C GLU A 194 14.96 -2.44 0.36
N ILE A 195 15.36 -2.96 -0.80
CA ILE A 195 14.55 -2.99 -2.00
C ILE A 195 13.52 -4.12 -1.86
N PRO A 196 12.21 -3.84 -1.98
CA PRO A 196 11.19 -4.88 -1.88
C PRO A 196 11.35 -5.95 -2.99
N PRO A 197 11.15 -7.25 -2.69
CA PRO A 197 11.37 -8.35 -3.64
C PRO A 197 10.60 -8.19 -4.97
N ILE A 198 9.44 -7.53 -4.94
CA ILE A 198 8.63 -7.24 -6.12
C ILE A 198 9.36 -6.41 -7.20
N PHE A 199 10.41 -5.66 -6.85
CA PHE A 199 11.24 -4.92 -7.82
C PHE A 199 12.40 -5.74 -8.38
N LEU A 200 12.66 -6.92 -7.83
CA LEU A 200 13.83 -7.75 -8.15
C LEU A 200 13.46 -9.06 -8.88
N LEU A 201 12.18 -9.22 -9.26
CA LEU A 201 11.70 -10.45 -9.92
C LEU A 201 12.34 -10.70 -11.29
N ASP A 202 12.57 -9.64 -12.06
CA ASP A 202 13.14 -9.65 -13.40
C ASP A 202 13.58 -8.23 -13.81
N ASP A 203 14.11 -8.08 -15.03
CA ASP A 203 14.58 -6.78 -15.54
C ASP A 203 13.45 -5.76 -15.71
N GLU A 204 12.23 -6.20 -16.06
CA GLU A 204 11.07 -5.31 -16.16
C GLU A 204 10.65 -4.80 -14.77
N ALA A 205 10.75 -5.66 -13.75
CA ALA A 205 10.45 -5.31 -12.38
C ALA A 205 11.31 -4.16 -11.85
N LYS A 206 12.59 -4.11 -12.26
CA LYS A 206 13.58 -3.10 -11.87
C LYS A 206 13.39 -1.73 -12.53
N ARG A 207 12.62 -1.62 -13.61
CA ARG A 207 12.51 -0.40 -14.42
C ARG A 207 12.21 0.88 -13.61
N PRO A 208 11.31 0.89 -12.60
CA PRO A 208 11.12 2.02 -11.70
C PRO A 208 12.41 2.47 -10.99
N LEU A 209 13.18 1.51 -10.48
CA LEU A 209 14.43 1.78 -9.78
C LEU A 209 15.46 2.39 -10.74
N LEU A 210 15.61 1.79 -11.93
CA LEU A 210 16.55 2.29 -12.93
C LEU A 210 16.19 3.69 -13.40
N TYR A 211 14.90 3.96 -13.62
CA TYR A 211 14.41 5.28 -14.01
C TYR A 211 14.80 6.32 -12.96
N HIS A 212 14.51 6.08 -11.69
CA HIS A 212 14.80 7.03 -10.61
C HIS A 212 16.26 7.04 -10.16
N ALA A 213 17.07 6.04 -10.53
CA ALA A 213 18.50 6.04 -10.25
C ALA A 213 19.26 7.08 -11.07
N ARG A 214 18.65 7.66 -12.11
CA ARG A 214 19.25 8.70 -12.94
C ARG A 214 19.19 10.06 -12.26
N ASP A 215 20.25 10.83 -12.39
CA ASP A 215 20.28 12.27 -12.13
C ASP A 215 19.64 13.00 -13.30
N THR A 216 20.02 12.65 -14.53
CA THR A 216 19.43 13.16 -15.78
C THR A 216 19.05 12.02 -16.72
N ILE A 217 18.15 12.26 -17.67
CA ILE A 217 17.66 11.22 -18.60
C ILE A 217 18.75 10.61 -19.49
N LEU A 218 19.85 11.32 -19.69
CA LEU A 218 21.00 10.87 -20.48
C LEU A 218 21.96 9.97 -19.69
N GLN A 219 21.87 9.94 -18.36
CA GLN A 219 22.78 9.16 -17.54
C GLN A 219 22.55 7.65 -17.76
N PRO A 220 23.60 6.89 -18.11
CA PRO A 220 23.53 5.44 -18.13
C PRO A 220 23.42 4.89 -16.70
N VAL A 221 22.68 3.81 -16.53
CA VAL A 221 22.46 3.13 -15.25
C VAL A 221 22.63 1.63 -15.49
N ASP A 222 23.45 0.97 -14.68
CA ASP A 222 23.67 -0.47 -14.70
C ASP A 222 22.59 -1.19 -13.89
N LYS A 223 21.81 -2.03 -14.57
CA LYS A 223 20.74 -2.84 -13.98
C LYS A 223 21.21 -3.93 -13.00
N ASN A 224 22.51 -4.20 -12.95
CA ASN A 224 23.13 -5.17 -12.06
C ASN A 224 23.84 -4.50 -10.87
N ASN A 225 24.00 -3.17 -10.88
CA ASN A 225 24.60 -2.45 -9.77
C ASN A 225 23.59 -2.23 -8.65
N VAL A 226 23.79 -2.92 -7.51
CA VAL A 226 22.89 -2.86 -6.35
C VAL A 226 22.81 -1.45 -5.76
N ASP A 227 23.89 -0.69 -5.77
CA ASP A 227 23.88 0.66 -5.19
C ASP A 227 23.11 1.65 -6.05
N GLU A 228 23.10 1.47 -7.37
CA GLU A 228 22.24 2.23 -8.27
C GLU A 228 20.77 1.87 -8.09
N LEU A 229 20.46 0.58 -7.93
CA LEU A 229 19.09 0.13 -7.61
C LEU A 229 18.62 0.71 -6.26
N ARG A 230 19.49 0.75 -5.24
CA ARG A 230 19.19 1.35 -3.93
C ARG A 230 18.99 2.87 -4.04
N ARG A 231 19.81 3.57 -4.83
CA ARG A 231 19.62 4.99 -5.13
C ARG A 231 18.27 5.24 -5.78
N GLY A 232 17.90 4.42 -6.77
CA GLY A 232 16.58 4.45 -7.41
C GLY A 232 15.45 4.24 -6.41
N TRP A 233 15.56 3.23 -5.53
CA TRP A 233 14.54 2.95 -4.52
C TRP A 233 14.39 4.07 -3.48
N ARG A 234 15.50 4.65 -3.04
CA ARG A 234 15.50 5.85 -2.18
C ARG A 234 14.72 6.99 -2.81
N ARG A 235 14.99 7.28 -4.08
CA ARG A 235 14.35 8.36 -4.84
C ARG A 235 12.87 8.11 -5.12
N VAL A 236 12.48 6.86 -5.38
CA VAL A 236 11.08 6.44 -5.46
C VAL A 236 10.33 6.73 -4.16
N GLN A 237 10.91 6.38 -3.00
CA GLN A 237 10.29 6.64 -1.71
C GLN A 237 10.14 8.14 -1.42
N LEU A 238 11.17 8.94 -1.71
CA LEU A 238 11.10 10.40 -1.57
C LEU A 238 9.99 10.99 -2.45
N PHE A 239 9.94 10.59 -3.72
CA PHE A 239 8.94 11.10 -4.66
C PHE A 239 7.53 10.67 -4.28
N GLY A 240 7.33 9.40 -3.94
CA GLY A 240 6.03 8.85 -3.58
C GLY A 240 5.43 9.48 -2.31
N LEU A 241 6.27 9.99 -1.41
CA LEU A 241 5.83 10.55 -0.13
C LEU A 241 5.67 12.08 -0.13
N TYR A 242 6.33 12.81 -1.03
CA TYR A 242 6.28 14.28 -1.11
C TYR A 242 5.67 14.85 -2.41
N PHE A 243 5.41 14.03 -3.45
CA PHE A 243 5.09 14.42 -4.84
C PHE A 243 6.15 15.28 -5.55
N MET A 244 6.78 16.23 -4.86
CA MET A 244 7.88 17.07 -5.35
C MET A 244 9.00 17.11 -4.31
N PRO A 245 9.98 16.17 -4.35
CA PRO A 245 11.12 16.21 -3.45
C PRO A 245 11.92 17.50 -3.62
N ALA A 246 12.45 18.08 -2.53
CA ALA A 246 13.31 19.26 -2.61
C ALA A 246 14.62 19.04 -3.41
N ALA A 247 14.95 17.78 -3.71
CA ALA A 247 16.15 17.39 -4.43
C ALA A 247 15.99 17.36 -5.96
N ILE A 248 14.83 17.75 -6.52
CA ILE A 248 14.61 17.78 -7.97
C ILE A 248 14.53 19.21 -8.54
N ALA A 249 15.01 19.40 -9.76
CA ALA A 249 14.79 20.59 -10.59
C ALA A 249 13.88 20.23 -11.77
N VAL A 250 12.69 20.82 -11.84
CA VAL A 250 11.69 20.51 -12.89
C VAL A 250 12.08 21.19 -14.20
N HIS A 251 12.05 20.44 -15.29
CA HIS A 251 12.34 20.93 -16.64
C HIS A 251 11.20 21.80 -17.19
N SER A 252 11.54 22.65 -18.17
CA SER A 252 10.50 23.24 -19.02
C SER A 252 9.85 22.18 -19.91
N VAL A 253 8.64 22.42 -20.41
CA VAL A 253 7.95 21.50 -21.33
C VAL A 253 8.80 21.23 -22.59
N ASN A 254 9.43 22.27 -23.15
CA ASN A 254 10.26 22.12 -24.35
C ASN A 254 11.47 21.23 -24.08
N GLN A 255 12.18 21.48 -22.99
CA GLN A 255 13.34 20.67 -22.60
C GLN A 255 12.96 19.20 -22.40
N ALA A 256 11.88 18.92 -21.67
CA ALA A 256 11.41 17.56 -21.41
C ALA A 256 11.01 16.80 -22.69
N VAL A 257 10.58 17.53 -23.74
CA VAL A 257 10.26 16.97 -25.06
C VAL A 257 11.51 16.76 -25.91
N GLU A 258 12.46 17.69 -25.89
CA GLU A 258 13.73 17.63 -26.64
C GLU A 258 14.65 16.51 -26.12
N GLU A 259 14.77 16.37 -24.80
CA GLU A 259 15.66 15.39 -24.16
C GLU A 259 15.04 13.99 -24.03
N ARG A 260 13.80 13.78 -24.51
CA ARG A 260 13.05 12.54 -24.29
C ARG A 260 13.81 11.31 -24.80
N ARG A 261 13.76 10.23 -24.03
CA ARG A 261 14.37 8.93 -24.34
C ARG A 261 13.33 7.82 -24.34
N PRO A 262 12.67 7.55 -25.49
CA PRO A 262 11.63 6.52 -25.59
C PRO A 262 12.13 5.11 -25.23
N ASP A 263 13.43 4.84 -25.37
CA ASP A 263 14.07 3.61 -24.94
C ASP A 263 14.13 3.47 -23.40
N VAL A 264 14.20 4.60 -22.66
CA VAL A 264 14.24 4.63 -21.20
C VAL A 264 12.85 4.66 -20.58
N ASN A 265 11.93 5.47 -21.12
CA ASN A 265 10.58 5.64 -20.59
C ASN A 265 9.48 5.48 -21.66
N PRO A 266 9.32 4.28 -22.24
CA PRO A 266 8.43 4.07 -23.39
C PRO A 266 6.95 4.35 -23.05
N ASP A 267 6.52 4.13 -21.81
CA ASP A 267 5.13 4.31 -21.40
C ASP A 267 4.71 5.79 -21.31
N PHE A 268 5.68 6.72 -21.32
CA PHE A 268 5.47 8.18 -21.30
C PHE A 268 6.25 8.89 -22.40
N ALA A 269 6.35 8.27 -23.59
CA ALA A 269 7.01 8.83 -24.76
C ALA A 269 8.47 9.27 -24.54
N GLY A 270 9.15 8.69 -23.55
CA GLY A 270 10.52 9.01 -23.19
C GLY A 270 10.71 10.21 -22.27
N ILE A 271 9.63 10.83 -21.80
CA ILE A 271 9.70 12.05 -20.99
C ILE A 271 10.35 11.76 -19.64
N TYR A 272 11.24 12.67 -19.22
CA TYR A 272 11.87 12.72 -17.91
C TYR A 272 11.86 14.18 -17.44
N PRO A 273 10.82 14.62 -16.72
CA PRO A 273 10.52 16.06 -16.61
C PRO A 273 11.26 16.77 -15.47
N TRP A 274 12.33 16.18 -14.93
CA TRP A 274 13.12 16.78 -13.85
C TRP A 274 14.53 16.20 -13.83
N ASP A 275 15.49 16.89 -13.23
CA ASP A 275 16.78 16.32 -12.83
C ASP A 275 16.87 16.19 -11.31
N TRP A 276 17.65 15.22 -10.82
CA TRP A 276 18.03 15.17 -9.40
C TRP A 276 19.31 15.99 -9.18
N VAL A 277 19.16 17.09 -8.46
CA VAL A 277 20.24 18.09 -8.25
C VAL A 277 20.62 18.29 -6.78
N GLY A 278 19.80 17.79 -5.85
CA GLY A 278 20.04 17.92 -4.41
C GLY A 278 20.58 16.64 -3.75
N ASP A 279 20.92 16.75 -2.46
CA ASP A 279 21.37 15.62 -1.64
C ASP A 279 20.19 14.74 -1.21
N ASP A 280 19.79 13.83 -2.10
CA ASP A 280 18.73 12.87 -1.84
C ASP A 280 19.10 11.86 -0.74
N GLY A 281 20.40 11.66 -0.47
CA GLY A 281 20.89 10.86 0.66
C GLY A 281 20.52 11.48 2.00
N ARG A 282 20.81 12.78 2.18
CA ARG A 282 20.43 13.54 3.38
C ARG A 282 18.92 13.64 3.55
N ALA A 283 18.18 13.92 2.47
CA ALA A 283 16.71 13.98 2.52
C ALA A 283 16.10 12.64 2.96
N PHE A 284 16.62 11.53 2.42
CA PHE A 284 16.17 10.20 2.82
C PHE A 284 16.57 9.84 4.25
N ALA A 285 17.78 10.20 4.68
CA ALA A 285 18.22 9.97 6.06
C ALA A 285 17.33 10.71 7.06
N ALA A 286 16.92 11.95 6.74
CA ALA A 286 15.97 12.72 7.53
C ALA A 286 14.59 12.04 7.58
N LEU A 287 14.05 11.63 6.43
CA LEU A 287 12.76 10.95 6.35
C LEU A 287 12.74 9.59 7.07
N ARG A 288 13.81 8.80 6.92
CA ARG A 288 13.94 7.50 7.60
C ARG A 288 14.06 7.65 9.11
N GLY A 289 14.65 8.75 9.57
CA GLY A 289 15.09 8.91 10.93
C GLY A 289 16.16 7.89 11.34
N SER A 290 16.63 8.02 12.58
CA SER A 290 17.66 7.15 13.16
C SER A 290 17.09 5.93 13.89
N ARG A 291 15.79 5.93 14.20
CA ARG A 291 15.18 4.89 15.03
C ARG A 291 14.80 3.67 14.20
N LYS A 292 15.00 2.47 14.76
CA LYS A 292 14.62 1.20 14.11
C LYS A 292 13.10 1.02 13.99
N ASP A 293 12.36 1.61 14.91
CA ASP A 293 10.89 1.63 15.02
C ASP A 293 10.25 2.85 14.33
N GLY A 294 11.00 3.59 13.50
CA GLY A 294 10.57 4.89 12.95
C GLY A 294 9.48 4.79 11.89
N LEU A 295 8.28 4.40 12.32
CA LEU A 295 7.04 4.61 11.61
C LEU A 295 6.85 6.11 11.38
N LEU A 296 6.29 6.45 10.23
CA LEU A 296 5.90 7.81 9.92
C LEU A 296 4.55 7.79 9.21
N VAL A 297 3.73 8.79 9.50
CA VAL A 297 2.59 9.12 8.64
C VAL A 297 3.15 9.74 7.37
N ALA A 298 2.71 9.30 6.20
CA ALA A 298 3.23 9.84 4.94
C ALA A 298 3.03 11.36 4.89
N PRO A 299 4.07 12.18 4.58
CA PRO A 299 3.99 13.65 4.57
C PRO A 299 2.81 14.21 3.78
N ILE A 300 2.49 13.61 2.64
CA ILE A 300 1.28 13.90 1.86
C ILE A 300 -0.01 13.81 2.70
N LEU A 301 -0.18 12.77 3.52
CA LEU A 301 -1.33 12.61 4.40
C LEU A 301 -1.31 13.64 5.53
N GLN A 302 -0.12 13.96 6.05
CA GLN A 302 0.05 14.98 7.08
C GLN A 302 -0.48 16.35 6.59
N THR A 303 -0.11 16.76 5.39
CA THR A 303 -0.41 18.10 4.87
C THR A 303 -1.79 18.20 4.20
N LEU A 304 -2.25 17.15 3.53
CA LEU A 304 -3.45 17.24 2.68
C LEU A 304 -4.71 16.66 3.32
N ILE A 305 -4.59 15.80 4.34
CA ILE A 305 -5.72 14.98 4.80
C ILE A 305 -5.88 15.06 6.33
N LEU A 306 -4.92 14.53 7.08
CA LEU A 306 -5.08 14.27 8.51
C LEU A 306 -5.04 15.55 9.36
N ASN A 307 -4.32 16.58 8.90
CA ASN A 307 -4.36 17.91 9.51
C ASN A 307 -5.75 18.58 9.45
N ARG A 308 -6.67 18.12 8.60
CA ARG A 308 -8.02 18.67 8.52
C ARG A 308 -8.93 18.14 9.65
N ASN A 309 -8.60 16.99 10.24
CA ASN A 309 -9.35 16.37 11.33
C ASN A 309 -8.39 15.88 12.44
N PRO A 310 -7.63 16.80 13.08
CA PRO A 310 -6.55 16.43 13.98
C PRO A 310 -7.04 15.69 15.23
N VAL A 311 -8.16 16.14 15.82
CA VAL A 311 -8.74 15.53 17.03
C VAL A 311 -9.16 14.07 16.76
N GLU A 312 -9.99 13.84 15.74
CA GLU A 312 -10.45 12.48 15.41
C GLU A 312 -9.28 11.55 15.01
N THR A 313 -8.27 12.10 14.32
CA THR A 313 -7.07 11.34 13.95
C THR A 313 -6.26 10.97 15.19
N LEU A 314 -6.04 11.90 16.12
CA LEU A 314 -5.30 11.65 17.35
C LEU A 314 -6.05 10.69 18.28
N ASP A 315 -7.36 10.86 18.44
CA ASP A 315 -8.20 9.95 19.24
C ASP A 315 -8.14 8.52 18.69
N TRP A 316 -8.21 8.35 17.37
CA TRP A 316 -8.05 7.04 16.75
C TRP A 316 -6.63 6.50 16.93
N ALA A 317 -5.59 7.33 16.77
CA ALA A 317 -4.21 6.91 16.93
C ALA A 317 -3.91 6.48 18.38
N ASP A 318 -4.40 7.24 19.35
CA ASP A 318 -4.35 6.92 20.79
C ASP A 318 -5.08 5.61 21.07
N ALA A 319 -6.28 5.45 20.52
CA ALA A 319 -7.02 4.21 20.66
C ALA A 319 -6.23 3.02 20.09
N VAL A 320 -5.71 3.08 18.86
CA VAL A 320 -4.91 1.99 18.27
C VAL A 320 -3.65 1.72 19.11
N ALA A 321 -2.99 2.76 19.61
CA ALA A 321 -1.78 2.65 20.42
C ALA A 321 -1.98 1.94 21.76
N THR A 322 -3.22 1.82 22.26
CA THR A 322 -3.50 1.04 23.48
C THR A 322 -3.39 -0.48 23.27
N TRP A 323 -3.35 -0.95 22.03
CA TRP A 323 -3.18 -2.36 21.72
C TRP A 323 -1.72 -2.82 21.92
N ASP A 324 -1.56 -4.03 22.48
CA ASP A 324 -0.26 -4.68 22.67
C ASP A 324 0.21 -5.41 21.39
N PHE A 325 0.56 -4.64 20.35
CA PHE A 325 1.24 -5.17 19.17
C PHE A 325 2.76 -4.98 19.26
N LYS A 326 3.49 -5.84 18.56
CA LYS A 326 4.97 -5.81 18.43
C LYS A 326 5.45 -5.75 16.99
N ARG A 327 4.50 -5.77 16.06
CA ARG A 327 4.71 -5.80 14.62
C ARG A 327 3.64 -4.97 13.94
N VAL A 328 4.04 -4.19 12.94
CA VAL A 328 3.16 -3.45 12.04
C VAL A 328 3.39 -3.91 10.60
N ILE A 329 2.32 -4.23 9.90
CA ILE A 329 2.31 -4.54 8.47
C ILE A 329 1.53 -3.42 7.77
N PRO A 330 2.22 -2.43 7.18
CA PRO A 330 1.58 -1.42 6.35
C PRO A 330 1.26 -1.97 4.95
N ALA A 331 0.34 -1.33 4.23
CA ALA A 331 0.04 -1.72 2.85
C ALA A 331 1.10 -1.25 1.84
N HIS A 332 1.97 -0.31 2.24
CA HIS A 332 3.02 0.26 1.40
C HIS A 332 4.41 0.18 2.05
N LEU A 333 5.45 0.25 1.20
CA LEU A 333 6.87 0.29 1.59
C LEU A 333 7.31 -0.95 2.41
N LYS A 334 8.11 -0.75 3.47
CA LYS A 334 8.72 -1.83 4.24
C LYS A 334 7.66 -2.72 4.90
N ASN A 335 7.78 -4.03 4.67
CA ASN A 335 6.99 -5.06 5.35
C ASN A 335 7.57 -5.39 6.73
N ASP A 336 6.79 -6.09 7.56
CA ASP A 336 7.23 -6.66 8.86
C ASP A 336 8.04 -5.67 9.73
N VAL A 337 7.40 -4.56 10.10
CA VAL A 337 8.05 -3.52 10.90
C VAL A 337 7.93 -3.86 12.38
N ALA A 338 9.06 -4.07 13.06
CA ALA A 338 9.09 -4.17 14.51
C ALA A 338 8.80 -2.79 15.14
N ALA A 339 7.60 -2.65 15.69
CA ALA A 339 7.11 -1.43 16.33
C ALA A 339 5.97 -1.76 17.30
N ASP A 340 5.83 -0.94 18.35
CA ASP A 340 4.79 -1.04 19.37
C ASP A 340 3.82 0.15 19.33
N GLY A 341 2.84 0.16 20.24
CA GLY A 341 1.86 1.23 20.37
C GLY A 341 2.50 2.63 20.53
N ALA A 342 3.60 2.72 21.28
CA ALA A 342 4.29 3.99 21.48
C ALA A 342 4.99 4.47 20.19
N ALA A 343 5.62 3.57 19.43
CA ALA A 343 6.20 3.87 18.14
C ALA A 343 5.15 4.30 17.11
N PHE A 344 4.01 3.62 17.10
CA PHE A 344 2.88 3.99 16.26
C PHE A 344 2.35 5.38 16.60
N ARG A 345 2.06 5.66 17.87
CA ARG A 345 1.51 6.97 18.28
C ARG A 345 2.44 8.14 18.00
N ARG A 346 3.76 7.93 18.15
CA ARG A 346 4.76 8.95 17.81
C ARG A 346 4.69 9.40 16.35
N ALA A 347 4.30 8.52 15.42
CA ALA A 347 4.18 8.88 14.01
C ALA A 347 3.14 9.99 13.76
N PHE A 348 2.20 10.19 14.69
CA PHE A 348 1.13 11.19 14.63
C PHE A 348 1.47 12.50 15.37
N GLY A 349 2.68 12.64 15.93
CA GLY A 349 3.07 13.84 16.69
C GLY A 349 3.03 15.15 15.90
N PHE A 350 3.05 15.08 14.57
CA PHE A 350 2.92 16.26 13.69
C PHE A 350 1.56 16.99 13.82
N LEU A 351 0.56 16.38 14.46
CA LEU A 351 -0.76 17.01 14.72
C LEU A 351 -0.81 17.75 16.07
N GLU A 352 0.26 17.67 16.85
CA GLU A 352 0.40 18.33 18.16
C GLU A 352 1.25 19.61 18.09
N GLU A 353 1.85 19.87 16.93
CA GLU A 353 2.56 21.10 16.56
C GLU A 353 1.59 22.14 16.02
#